data_AF-A0A7R7XEH1-F1
#
_entry.id   AF-A0A7R7XEH1-F1
#
_cell.length_a   1.000
_cell.length_b   1.000
_cell.length_c   1.000
_cell.angle_alpha   90.00
_cell.angle_beta   90.00
_cell.angle_gamma   90.00
#
_symmetry.space_group_name_H-M   'P 1'
#
loop_
_entity.id
_entity.type
_entity.pdbx_description
1 polymer ?
#
loop_
_entity_poly.entity_id
_entity_poly.type
_entity_poly.pdbx_seq_one_letter_code
_entity_poly.pdbx_strand_id
1 'polypeptide(L)'
;MGERLQWCVEGGDYKASYLLPEDDSSGLMDEVGNEKQLQSGGLLISETAVPGFEAADHEFLTHETMEKLLTPEQVKELQWLLRNHEVS
;
A
#
# COMPACT_ATOMS: atom_id res chain seq x y z
N MET A 1 8.22 -6.13 -16.34
CA MET A 1 9.32 -5.18 -16.03
C MET A 1 8.69 -3.81 -15.84
N GLY A 2 8.71 -3.28 -14.61
CA GLY A 2 7.94 -2.08 -14.24
C GLY A 2 7.99 -1.74 -12.74
N GLU A 3 8.45 -2.69 -11.92
CA GLU A 3 8.77 -2.46 -10.51
C GLU A 3 9.88 -1.41 -10.33
N ARG A 4 9.80 -0.66 -9.23
CA ARG A 4 10.75 0.40 -8.90
C ARG A 4 11.30 0.17 -7.50
N LEU A 5 12.61 0.34 -7.34
CA LEU A 5 13.27 0.30 -6.03
C LEU A 5 13.03 1.58 -5.22
N GLN A 6 12.72 2.69 -5.89
CA GLN A 6 12.51 3.99 -5.26
C GLN A 6 11.48 4.79 -6.06
N TRP A 7 10.66 5.56 -5.34
CA TRP A 7 9.69 6.49 -5.90
C TRP A 7 9.52 7.69 -4.95
N CYS A 8 8.98 8.79 -5.48
CA CYS A 8 8.55 9.94 -4.71
C CYS A 8 7.03 10.07 -4.84
N VAL A 9 6.37 10.42 -3.75
CA VAL A 9 4.97 10.85 -3.76
C VAL A 9 4.97 12.34 -3.47
N GLU A 10 4.28 13.11 -4.30
CA GLU A 10 4.24 14.57 -4.17
C GLU A 10 3.39 14.99 -2.97
N GLY A 11 3.71 16.14 -2.40
CA GLY A 11 2.92 16.73 -1.32
C GLY A 11 1.51 17.08 -1.80
N GLY A 12 0.49 16.72 -1.02
CA GLY A 12 -0.92 16.92 -1.36
C GLY A 12 -1.59 15.71 -2.01
N ASP A 13 -0.81 14.71 -2.45
CA ASP A 13 -1.35 13.46 -2.97
C ASP A 13 -1.67 12.47 -1.84
N TYR A 14 -2.84 11.82 -1.93
CA TYR A 14 -3.17 10.69 -1.07
C TYR A 14 -2.46 9.42 -1.58
N LYS A 15 -1.80 8.69 -0.67
CA LYS A 15 -1.12 7.43 -0.97
C LYS A 15 -1.61 6.28 -0.10
N ALA A 16 -1.65 5.09 -0.68
CA ALA A 16 -1.92 3.83 -0.01
C ALA A 16 -1.03 2.73 -0.60
N SER A 17 -0.80 1.67 0.16
CA SER A 17 -0.01 0.51 -0.26
C SER A 17 -0.69 -0.76 0.21
N TYR A 18 -0.61 -1.82 -0.59
CA TYR A 18 -1.02 -3.17 -0.20
C TYR A 18 0.06 -4.17 -0.56
N LEU A 19 0.09 -5.28 0.15
CA LEU A 19 1.06 -6.34 -0.08
C LEU A 19 0.62 -7.18 -1.28
N LEU A 20 1.52 -7.34 -2.26
CA LEU A 20 1.33 -8.31 -3.32
C LEU A 20 1.67 -9.71 -2.80
N PRO A 21 0.94 -10.75 -3.24
CA PRO A 21 1.38 -12.13 -3.02
C PRO A 21 2.79 -12.31 -3.59
N GLU A 22 3.63 -13.10 -2.91
CA GLU A 22 4.90 -13.51 -3.48
C GLU A 22 4.63 -14.34 -4.74
N ASP A 23 5.40 -14.08 -5.80
CA ASP A 23 5.28 -14.81 -7.04
C ASP A 23 5.80 -16.25 -6.82
N ASP A 24 5.00 -17.27 -7.18
CA ASP A 24 5.36 -18.70 -7.09
C ASP A 24 6.64 -19.05 -7.90
N SER A 25 7.14 -18.10 -8.70
CA SER A 25 8.35 -18.23 -9.51
C SER A 25 9.66 -18.25 -8.71
N SER A 26 9.62 -17.98 -7.40
CA SER A 26 10.83 -18.03 -6.56
C SER A 26 11.43 -19.44 -6.42
N GLY A 27 10.69 -20.50 -6.80
CA GLY A 27 11.21 -21.88 -6.82
C GLY A 27 11.75 -22.34 -5.47
N LEU A 28 11.34 -21.69 -4.38
CA LEU A 28 11.82 -21.96 -3.04
C LEU A 28 11.18 -23.26 -2.56
N MET A 29 11.95 -24.35 -2.66
CA MET A 29 11.65 -25.60 -2.00
C MET A 29 11.95 -25.47 -0.50
N ASP A 30 11.16 -26.13 0.35
CA ASP A 30 11.60 -26.36 1.73
C ASP A 30 12.84 -27.27 1.76
N GLU A 31 13.49 -27.44 2.92
CA GLU A 31 14.67 -28.32 3.08
C GLU A 31 14.40 -29.80 2.71
N VAL A 32 13.13 -30.16 2.48
CA VAL A 32 12.64 -31.52 2.18
C VAL A 32 12.14 -31.63 0.72
N GLY A 33 12.22 -30.57 -0.08
CA GLY A 33 11.84 -30.57 -1.50
C GLY A 33 10.35 -30.33 -1.78
N ASN A 34 9.55 -29.89 -0.81
CA ASN A 34 8.16 -29.52 -1.05
C ASN A 34 8.03 -28.07 -1.51
N GLU A 35 6.99 -27.78 -2.31
CA GLU A 35 6.57 -26.42 -2.62
C GLU A 35 6.23 -25.70 -1.31
N LYS A 36 7.05 -24.70 -0.96
CA LYS A 36 6.83 -23.90 0.24
C LYS A 36 5.57 -23.08 0.00
N GLN A 37 4.51 -23.29 0.79
CA GLN A 37 3.41 -22.31 0.86
C GLN A 37 4.03 -20.98 1.30
N LEU A 38 4.20 -20.07 0.36
CA LEU A 38 4.73 -18.73 0.61
C LEU A 38 3.72 -18.02 1.50
N GLN A 39 3.96 -18.02 2.82
CA GLN A 39 3.34 -17.04 3.70
C GLN A 39 3.77 -15.69 3.16
N SER A 40 2.83 -14.84 2.71
CA SER A 40 3.15 -13.60 2.02
C SER A 40 4.27 -12.87 2.76
N GLY A 41 5.47 -12.85 2.19
CA GLY A 41 6.60 -12.17 2.81
C GLY A 41 6.24 -10.71 3.04
N GLY A 42 6.72 -10.14 4.15
CA GLY A 42 6.45 -8.74 4.45
C GLY A 42 7.05 -7.80 3.40
N LEU A 43 6.43 -6.64 3.20
CA LEU A 43 7.04 -5.53 2.46
C LEU A 43 7.74 -4.59 3.44
N LEU A 44 9.06 -4.49 3.34
CA LEU A 44 9.85 -3.55 4.14
C LEU A 44 10.37 -2.42 3.24
N ILE A 45 10.02 -1.19 3.60
CA ILE A 45 10.47 0.02 2.90
C ILE A 45 11.03 1.04 3.90
N SER A 46 11.79 2.00 3.39
CA SER A 46 12.21 3.19 4.14
C SER A 46 11.62 4.42 3.47
N GLU A 47 11.05 5.32 4.25
CA GLU A 47 10.48 6.58 3.76
C GLU A 47 11.25 7.77 4.35
N THR A 48 11.35 8.85 3.58
CA THR A 48 11.94 10.11 4.03
C THR A 48 11.03 11.25 3.62
N ALA A 49 10.70 12.13 4.57
CA ALA A 49 9.90 13.33 4.34
C ALA A 49 10.78 14.58 4.45
N VAL A 50 10.60 15.53 3.54
CA VAL A 50 11.29 16.83 3.55
C VAL A 50 10.27 17.92 3.20
N PRO A 51 9.98 18.89 4.09
CA PRO A 51 10.45 19.01 5.48
C PRO A 51 10.11 17.80 6.36
N GLY A 52 10.77 17.69 7.51
CA GLY A 52 10.58 16.54 8.40
C GLY A 52 9.10 16.32 8.77
N PHE A 53 8.72 15.07 9.01
CA PHE A 53 7.34 14.71 9.30
C PHE A 53 6.82 15.38 10.59
N GLU A 54 5.67 16.03 10.50
CA GLU A 54 4.88 16.47 11.64
C GLU A 54 3.49 15.81 11.63
N ALA A 55 2.99 15.39 12.79
CA ALA A 55 1.67 14.75 12.87
C ALA A 55 0.53 15.68 12.41
N ALA A 56 0.73 17.00 12.53
CA ALA A 56 -0.22 18.00 12.05
C ALA A 56 -0.33 18.05 10.52
N ASP A 57 0.70 17.58 9.80
CA ASP A 57 0.73 17.53 8.33
C ASP A 57 0.08 16.24 7.77
N HIS A 58 -0.37 15.34 8.65
CA HIS A 58 -0.89 14.04 8.25
C HIS A 58 -2.41 13.97 8.36
N GLU A 59 -3.06 13.86 7.20
CA GLU A 59 -4.51 13.68 7.08
C GLU A 59 -4.84 12.33 6.44
N PHE A 60 -5.76 11.58 7.04
CA PHE A 60 -6.26 10.35 6.45
C PHE A 60 -7.42 10.65 5.50
N LEU A 61 -7.40 10.05 4.31
CA LEU A 61 -8.48 10.18 3.34
C LEU A 61 -9.79 9.64 3.94
N THR A 62 -10.85 10.44 3.87
CA THR A 62 -12.21 10.02 4.21
C THR A 62 -12.96 9.57 2.96
N HIS A 63 -14.03 8.79 3.14
CA HIS A 63 -14.90 8.41 2.04
C HIS A 63 -15.51 9.64 1.33
N GLU A 64 -15.94 10.63 2.10
CA GLU A 64 -16.50 11.88 1.56
C GLU A 64 -15.47 12.66 0.71
N THR A 65 -14.22 12.75 1.18
CA THR A 65 -13.16 13.39 0.41
C THR A 65 -12.80 12.57 -0.84
N MET A 66 -12.81 11.24 -0.76
CA MET A 66 -12.55 10.36 -1.91
C MET A 66 -13.59 10.57 -3.03
N GLU A 67 -14.88 10.65 -2.70
CA GLU A 67 -15.96 10.91 -3.66
C GLU A 67 -15.88 12.29 -4.31
N LYS A 68 -15.23 13.28 -3.65
CA LYS A 68 -14.98 14.61 -4.23
C LYS A 68 -13.80 14.63 -5.20
N LEU A 69 -12.84 13.72 -5.05
CA LEU A 69 -11.59 13.70 -5.82
C LEU A 69 -11.62 12.73 -7.00
N LEU A 70 -12.41 11.66 -6.93
CA LEU A 70 -12.39 10.54 -7.88
C LEU A 70 -13.74 10.34 -8.57
N THR A 71 -13.72 9.63 -9.71
CA THR A 71 -14.97 9.20 -10.35
C THR A 71 -15.62 8.05 -9.57
N PRO A 72 -16.94 7.81 -9.72
CA PRO A 72 -17.62 6.70 -9.05
C PRO A 72 -16.98 5.33 -9.30
N GLU A 73 -16.45 5.10 -10.51
CA GLU A 73 -15.76 3.87 -10.87
C GLU A 73 -14.45 3.70 -10.08
N GLN A 74 -13.67 4.76 -9.96
CA GLN A 74 -12.42 4.77 -9.19
C GLN A 74 -12.69 4.61 -7.68
N VAL A 75 -13.73 5.25 -7.15
CA VAL A 75 -14.17 5.06 -5.75
C VAL A 75 -14.49 3.59 -5.52
N LYS A 76 -15.29 2.97 -6.39
CA LYS A 76 -15.67 1.56 -6.27
C LYS A 76 -14.45 0.63 -6.26
N GLU A 77 -13.45 0.93 -7.07
CA GLU A 77 -12.21 0.17 -7.18
C GLU A 77 -11.27 0.33 -5.98
N LEU A 78 -11.21 1.53 -5.39
CA LEU A 78 -10.18 1.90 -4.40
C LEU A 78 -10.68 2.05 -2.97
N GLN A 79 -11.99 2.14 -2.73
CA GLN A 79 -12.57 2.38 -1.39
C GLN A 79 -12.12 1.38 -0.32
N TRP A 80 -11.71 0.16 -0.71
CA TRP A 80 -11.23 -0.85 0.23
C TRP A 80 -9.88 -0.50 0.88
N LEU A 81 -9.14 0.46 0.30
CA LEU A 81 -7.90 1.01 0.87
C LEU A 81 -8.18 2.03 1.99
N LEU A 82 -9.42 2.51 2.13
CA LEU A 82 -9.79 3.39 3.22
C LEU A 82 -9.83 2.61 4.54
N ARG A 83 -9.52 3.30 5.64
CA ARG A 83 -9.69 2.72 6.97
C ARG A 83 -11.17 2.44 7.21
N ASN A 84 -11.48 1.21 7.61
CA ASN A 84 -12.77 0.90 8.22
C ASN A 84 -12.85 1.67 9.53
N HIS A 85 -13.93 2.41 9.73
CA HIS A 85 -14.14 3.28 10.88
C HIS A 85 -14.33 2.43 12.15
N GLU A 86 -13.25 1.89 12.72
CA GLU A 86 -13.25 1.42 14.10
C GLU A 86 -13.19 2.65 15.00
N VAL A 87 -14.37 3.07 15.45
CA VAL A 87 -14.51 4.07 16.52
C VAL A 87 -13.78 3.51 17.74
N SER A 88 -12.62 4.06 18.06
CA SER A 88 -11.95 3.88 19.35
C SER A 88 -12.63 4.69 20.43
#